data_AF-A0A093Z5D1-F1
#
_entry.id   AF-A0A093Z5D1-F1
#
_cell.length_a   1.000
_cell.length_b   1.000
_cell.length_c   1.000
_cell.angle_alpha   90.00
_cell.angle_beta   90.00
_cell.angle_gamma   90.00
#
_symmetry.space_group_name_H-M   'P 1'
#
loop_
_entity.id
_entity.type
_entity.pdbx_description
1 polymer ?
#
loop_
_entity_poly.entity_id
_entity_poly.type
_entity_poly.pdbx_seq_one_letter_code
_entity_poly.pdbx_strand_id
1 'polypeptide(L)'
;MTPSLETNSEAVAPVAIGMIKEPLKVSGALPPGYFEVTSIIGREYPTMQLSELMNSPRRDEFIRDLAIIVSERGVVFFRNQKDLTVSMQKEFIDLLGRLSGKPETSGIHIHPLLEGKRDVGINDAGDVDDHISVISSKLTRKLHLASRYTFASKGWHSDMTFEHVPSDYAILKMRKVPPTGGDTIWASGYEMYDRLSAPYRRFLEGLTAKHANPDFQAAAAR
;
A
#
# COMPACT_ATOMS: atom_id res chain seq x y z
N MET A 1 48.09 1.96 -10.56
CA MET A 1 47.41 0.66 -10.40
C MET A 1 46.41 0.80 -9.26
N THR A 2 45.18 1.13 -9.60
CA THR A 2 44.05 1.22 -8.66
C THR A 2 43.54 -0.20 -8.41
N PRO A 3 43.30 -0.64 -7.16
CA PRO A 3 42.72 -1.95 -6.91
C PRO A 3 41.24 -1.91 -7.32
N SER A 4 40.85 -2.86 -8.14
CA SER A 4 39.48 -3.15 -8.52
C SER A 4 38.68 -3.61 -7.29
N LEU A 5 37.64 -2.86 -6.95
CA LEU A 5 36.60 -3.28 -6.01
C LEU A 5 35.75 -4.32 -6.72
N GLU A 6 36.02 -5.60 -6.44
CA GLU A 6 35.10 -6.68 -6.77
C GLU A 6 33.84 -6.49 -5.91
N THR A 7 32.74 -6.15 -6.59
CA THR A 7 31.43 -6.13 -5.97
C THR A 7 30.97 -7.58 -5.87
N ASN A 8 31.13 -8.17 -4.70
CA ASN A 8 30.44 -9.42 -4.36
C ASN A 8 28.94 -9.12 -4.36
N SER A 9 28.28 -9.34 -5.51
CA SER A 9 26.83 -9.52 -5.54
C SER A 9 26.56 -10.92 -4.99
N GLU A 10 26.60 -11.07 -3.67
CA GLU A 10 25.97 -12.23 -3.05
C GLU A 10 24.48 -12.13 -3.38
N ALA A 11 24.04 -12.97 -4.32
CA ALA A 11 22.64 -13.21 -4.53
C ALA A 11 22.07 -13.73 -3.21
N VAL A 12 21.34 -12.86 -2.51
CA VAL A 12 20.61 -13.24 -1.30
C VAL A 12 19.68 -14.38 -1.72
N ALA A 13 19.95 -15.57 -1.18
CA ALA A 13 19.15 -16.74 -1.46
C ALA A 13 17.68 -16.43 -1.13
N PRO A 14 16.72 -16.84 -1.98
CA PRO A 14 15.31 -16.60 -1.68
C PRO A 14 14.99 -17.22 -0.32
N VAL A 15 14.51 -16.41 0.61
CA VAL A 15 14.01 -16.90 1.88
C VAL A 15 12.87 -17.84 1.54
N ALA A 16 13.08 -19.14 1.77
CA ALA A 16 12.08 -20.18 1.57
C ALA A 16 11.03 -20.06 2.69
N ILE A 17 10.25 -18.98 2.65
CA ILE A 17 8.98 -18.90 3.34
C ILE A 17 8.08 -19.83 2.53
N GLY A 18 7.56 -20.88 3.17
CA GLY A 18 6.60 -21.76 2.52
C GLY A 18 5.45 -20.92 2.00
N MET A 19 5.44 -20.63 0.69
CA MET A 19 4.37 -19.88 0.06
C MET A 19 3.07 -20.58 0.41
N ILE A 20 2.09 -19.82 0.90
CA ILE A 20 0.77 -20.36 1.19
C ILE A 20 0.23 -20.93 -0.14
N LYS A 21 0.15 -22.27 -0.22
CA LYS A 21 -0.18 -22.97 -1.47
C LYS A 21 -1.67 -22.88 -1.82
N GLU A 22 -2.50 -22.54 -0.84
CA GLU A 22 -3.94 -22.42 -0.99
C GLU A 22 -4.42 -21.03 -0.53
N PRO A 23 -5.38 -20.41 -1.21
CA PRO A 23 -5.91 -19.11 -0.80
C PRO A 23 -6.47 -19.15 0.63
N LEU A 24 -6.12 -18.15 1.43
CA LEU A 24 -6.72 -17.94 2.75
C LEU A 24 -8.25 -17.83 2.63
N LYS A 25 -8.97 -18.31 3.65
CA LYS A 25 -10.44 -18.27 3.70
C LYS A 25 -10.92 -17.36 4.82
N VAL A 26 -11.92 -16.54 4.50
CA VAL A 26 -12.64 -15.75 5.49
C VAL A 26 -13.32 -16.68 6.49
N SER A 27 -13.23 -16.33 7.77
CA SER A 27 -13.92 -17.03 8.85
C SER A 27 -15.40 -16.65 8.95
N GLY A 28 -15.78 -15.50 8.38
CA GLY A 28 -17.13 -14.94 8.49
C GLY A 28 -17.34 -14.14 9.77
N ALA A 29 -16.25 -13.71 10.42
CA ALA A 29 -16.30 -12.95 11.67
C ALA A 29 -16.79 -11.51 11.44
N LEU A 30 -16.48 -10.92 10.29
CA LEU A 30 -16.86 -9.53 10.01
C LEU A 30 -18.38 -9.35 9.94
N PRO A 31 -18.92 -8.27 10.55
CA PRO A 31 -20.34 -8.00 10.48
C PRO A 31 -20.78 -7.66 9.04
N PRO A 32 -22.06 -7.95 8.69
CA PRO A 32 -22.63 -7.58 7.41
C PRO A 32 -22.77 -6.05 7.29
N GLY A 33 -23.18 -5.56 6.11
CA GLY A 33 -23.39 -4.13 5.87
C GLY A 33 -22.42 -3.53 4.85
N TYR A 34 -22.18 -4.25 3.76
CA TYR A 34 -21.37 -3.79 2.64
C TYR A 34 -22.16 -3.91 1.34
N PHE A 35 -21.64 -3.28 0.28
CA PHE A 35 -22.02 -3.57 -1.09
C PHE A 35 -20.77 -3.62 -1.98
N GLU A 36 -20.88 -4.36 -3.08
CA GLU A 36 -19.83 -4.40 -4.08
C GLU A 36 -19.96 -3.19 -5.00
N VAL A 37 -18.88 -2.41 -5.13
CA VAL A 37 -18.86 -1.19 -5.96
C VAL A 37 -18.94 -1.57 -7.43
N THR A 38 -18.25 -2.65 -7.80
CA THR A 38 -18.37 -3.30 -9.11
C THR A 38 -18.41 -4.82 -8.92
N SER A 39 -18.76 -5.56 -9.98
CA SER A 39 -18.76 -7.03 -9.92
C SER A 39 -17.38 -7.63 -9.63
N ILE A 40 -16.29 -6.94 -9.99
CA ILE A 40 -14.94 -7.51 -10.02
C ILE A 40 -14.01 -6.89 -8.98
N ILE A 41 -14.08 -5.58 -8.78
CA ILE A 41 -13.20 -4.84 -7.86
C ILE A 41 -14.00 -3.86 -7.02
N GLY A 42 -13.58 -3.64 -5.78
CA GLY A 42 -14.14 -2.64 -4.90
C GLY A 42 -15.29 -3.17 -4.05
N ARG A 43 -15.14 -3.02 -2.74
CA ARG A 43 -16.22 -3.18 -1.75
C ARG A 43 -16.30 -1.93 -0.90
N GLU A 44 -17.51 -1.52 -0.52
CA GLU A 44 -17.71 -0.38 0.38
C GLU A 44 -18.47 -0.79 1.64
N TYR A 45 -17.99 -0.32 2.79
CA TYR A 45 -18.65 -0.39 4.09
C TYR A 45 -19.12 1.01 4.51
N PRO A 46 -20.42 1.34 4.35
CA PRO A 46 -20.92 2.69 4.64
C PRO A 46 -20.94 3.07 6.12
N THR A 47 -21.08 2.07 7.00
CA THR A 47 -21.30 2.28 8.43
C THR A 47 -20.18 1.76 9.32
N MET A 48 -19.41 0.77 8.86
CA MET A 48 -18.35 0.14 9.65
C MET A 48 -17.25 1.15 10.06
N GLN A 49 -16.94 1.21 11.35
CA GLN A 49 -15.83 2.02 11.88
C GLN A 49 -14.62 1.13 12.20
N LEU A 50 -13.47 1.45 11.61
CA LEU A 50 -12.23 0.73 11.87
C LEU A 50 -11.79 0.87 13.34
N SER A 51 -12.06 2.01 13.98
CA SER A 51 -11.80 2.21 15.41
C SER A 51 -12.56 1.22 16.30
N GLU A 52 -13.79 0.84 15.93
CA GLU A 52 -14.57 -0.16 16.67
C GLU A 52 -13.97 -1.57 16.50
N LEU A 53 -13.54 -1.92 15.29
CA LEU A 53 -12.84 -3.19 15.05
C LEU A 53 -11.52 -3.26 15.83
N MET A 54 -10.75 -2.17 15.82
CA MET A 54 -9.47 -2.07 16.52
C MET A 54 -9.59 -2.17 18.05
N ASN A 55 -10.73 -1.77 18.62
CA ASN A 55 -10.98 -1.85 20.07
C ASN A 55 -11.76 -3.12 20.48
N SER A 56 -12.11 -3.99 19.52
CA SER A 56 -12.87 -5.20 19.79
C SER A 56 -11.99 -6.30 20.42
N PRO A 57 -12.51 -7.14 21.34
CA PRO A 57 -11.80 -8.34 21.79
C PRO A 57 -11.57 -9.35 20.65
N ARG A 58 -12.32 -9.27 19.55
CA ARG A 58 -12.18 -10.12 18.35
C ARG A 58 -11.42 -9.43 17.20
N ARG A 59 -10.68 -8.36 17.52
CA ARG A 59 -9.93 -7.52 16.57
C ARG A 59 -9.18 -8.33 15.52
N ASP A 60 -8.38 -9.30 15.95
CA ASP A 60 -7.49 -10.03 15.06
C ASP A 60 -8.27 -10.92 14.07
N GLU A 61 -9.40 -11.49 14.48
CA GLU A 61 -10.29 -12.24 13.57
C GLU A 61 -10.89 -11.31 12.51
N PHE A 62 -11.36 -10.13 12.92
CA PHE A 62 -11.95 -9.14 12.01
C PHE A 62 -10.93 -8.59 11.02
N ILE A 63 -9.72 -8.24 11.47
CA ILE A 63 -8.68 -7.70 10.61
C ILE A 63 -8.16 -8.78 9.66
N ARG A 64 -8.03 -10.03 10.10
CA ARG A 64 -7.65 -11.15 9.22
C ARG A 64 -8.67 -11.34 8.10
N ASP A 65 -9.96 -11.42 8.43
CA ASP A 65 -11.01 -11.53 7.42
C ASP A 65 -10.98 -10.33 6.47
N LEU A 66 -10.72 -9.12 7.00
CA LEU A 66 -10.64 -7.92 6.19
C LEU A 66 -9.43 -7.93 5.25
N ALA A 67 -8.27 -8.44 5.69
CA ALA A 67 -7.09 -8.60 4.85
C ALA A 67 -7.40 -9.48 3.63
N ILE A 68 -8.04 -10.63 3.88
CA ILE A 68 -8.45 -11.57 2.82
C ILE A 68 -9.44 -10.88 1.86
N ILE A 69 -10.43 -10.18 2.39
CA ILE A 69 -11.41 -9.44 1.57
C ILE A 69 -10.74 -8.35 0.74
N VAL A 70 -9.78 -7.60 1.30
CA VAL A 70 -9.04 -6.58 0.53
C VAL A 70 -8.26 -7.25 -0.60
N SER A 71 -7.62 -8.39 -0.36
CA SER A 71 -6.92 -9.14 -1.40
C SER A 71 -7.85 -9.67 -2.50
N GLU A 72 -9.04 -10.15 -2.13
CA GLU A 72 -10.05 -10.65 -3.09
C GLU A 72 -10.75 -9.54 -3.87
N ARG A 73 -10.99 -8.39 -3.23
CA ARG A 73 -11.75 -7.26 -3.80
C ARG A 73 -10.85 -6.17 -4.39
N GLY A 74 -9.53 -6.25 -4.23
CA GLY A 74 -8.53 -5.29 -4.70
C GLY A 74 -8.51 -3.96 -3.93
N VAL A 75 -9.67 -3.41 -3.58
CA VAL A 75 -9.78 -2.18 -2.78
C VAL A 75 -11.05 -2.21 -1.93
N VAL A 76 -10.97 -1.68 -0.71
CA VAL A 76 -12.12 -1.55 0.20
C VAL A 76 -12.24 -0.13 0.71
N PHE A 77 -13.46 0.40 0.75
CA PHE A 77 -13.77 1.75 1.19
C PHE A 77 -14.52 1.75 2.52
N PHE A 78 -14.11 2.64 3.42
CA PHE A 78 -14.78 2.89 4.70
C PHE A 78 -15.23 4.34 4.77
N ARG A 79 -16.51 4.56 5.04
CA ARG A 79 -17.06 5.93 5.12
C ARG A 79 -16.98 6.48 6.54
N ASN A 80 -16.86 7.80 6.65
CA ASN A 80 -17.02 8.54 7.92
C ASN A 80 -16.07 8.14 9.06
N GLN A 81 -14.82 7.77 8.77
CA GLN A 81 -13.80 7.37 9.76
C GLN A 81 -13.25 8.57 10.57
N LYS A 82 -14.10 9.19 11.40
CA LYS A 82 -13.76 10.40 12.18
C LYS A 82 -12.73 10.10 13.28
N ASP A 83 -12.89 8.96 13.95
CA ASP A 83 -12.13 8.63 15.16
C ASP A 83 -10.89 7.75 14.89
N LEU A 84 -10.61 7.44 13.61
CA LEU A 84 -9.41 6.69 13.23
C LEU A 84 -8.16 7.58 13.37
N THR A 85 -7.37 7.37 14.43
CA THR A 85 -6.12 8.10 14.65
C THR A 85 -4.99 7.59 13.76
N VAL A 86 -3.90 8.36 13.62
CA VAL A 86 -2.70 7.92 12.89
C VAL A 86 -2.09 6.66 13.52
N SER A 87 -2.04 6.60 14.86
CA SER A 87 -1.56 5.42 15.58
C SER A 87 -2.40 4.18 15.27
N MET A 88 -3.74 4.30 15.34
CA MET A 88 -4.65 3.21 14.97
C MET A 88 -4.50 2.83 13.49
N GLN A 89 -4.30 3.78 12.59
CA GLN A 89 -4.08 3.50 11.16
C GLN A 89 -2.79 2.70 10.93
N LYS A 90 -1.70 3.03 11.64
CA LYS A 90 -0.42 2.30 11.61
C LYS A 90 -0.56 0.88 12.17
N GLU A 91 -1.20 0.74 13.33
CA GLU A 91 -1.44 -0.57 13.93
C GLU A 91 -2.33 -1.44 13.03
N PHE A 92 -3.40 -0.85 12.48
CA PHE A 92 -4.33 -1.55 11.59
C PHE A 92 -3.64 -2.10 10.33
N ILE A 93 -2.83 -1.29 9.64
CA ILE A 93 -2.16 -1.74 8.41
C ILE A 93 -1.08 -2.79 8.69
N ASP A 94 -0.39 -2.70 9.83
CA ASP A 94 0.57 -3.71 10.25
C ASP A 94 -0.11 -5.05 10.56
N LEU A 95 -1.26 -5.01 11.27
CA LEU A 95 -2.07 -6.17 11.57
C LEU A 95 -2.63 -6.83 10.31
N LEU A 96 -3.10 -6.06 9.31
CA LEU A 96 -3.56 -6.61 8.02
C LEU A 96 -2.49 -7.54 7.42
N GLY A 97 -1.27 -7.01 7.26
CA GLY A 97 -0.16 -7.77 6.70
C GLY A 97 0.27 -8.96 7.55
N ARG A 98 0.46 -8.76 8.87
CA ARG A 98 0.87 -9.83 9.80
C ARG A 98 -0.13 -10.99 9.81
N LEU A 99 -1.42 -10.68 9.89
CA LEU A 99 -2.48 -11.68 9.99
C LEU A 99 -2.77 -12.39 8.66
N SER A 100 -2.37 -11.81 7.53
CA SER A 100 -2.35 -12.48 6.22
C SER A 100 -1.02 -13.18 5.88
N GLY A 101 -0.03 -13.14 6.78
CA GLY A 101 1.21 -13.91 6.65
C GLY A 101 2.37 -13.19 5.97
N LYS A 102 2.44 -11.85 6.03
CA LYS A 102 3.65 -11.13 5.58
C LYS A 102 4.88 -11.58 6.39
N PRO A 103 6.09 -11.55 5.81
CA PRO A 103 7.31 -11.87 6.53
C PRO A 103 7.52 -10.95 7.75
N GLU A 104 8.09 -11.48 8.84
CA GLU A 104 8.39 -10.66 10.04
C GLU A 104 9.36 -9.51 9.76
N THR A 105 10.23 -9.66 8.75
CA THR A 105 11.15 -8.64 8.28
C THR A 105 10.45 -7.51 7.50
N SER A 106 9.18 -7.68 7.13
CA SER A 106 8.39 -6.72 6.36
C SER A 106 7.55 -5.83 7.30
N GLY A 107 8.20 -4.80 7.87
CA GLY A 107 7.55 -3.81 8.73
C GLY A 107 6.64 -2.82 7.99
N ILE A 108 6.16 -1.80 8.70
CA ILE A 108 5.52 -0.65 8.07
C ILE A 108 6.57 0.09 7.24
N HIS A 109 6.24 0.46 6.00
CA HIS A 109 7.17 1.13 5.10
C HIS A 109 7.65 2.47 5.68
N ILE A 110 8.97 2.70 5.61
CA ILE A 110 9.62 3.97 5.94
C ILE A 110 9.95 4.65 4.62
N HIS A 111 9.41 5.85 4.39
CA HIS A 111 9.57 6.51 3.09
C HIS A 111 11.02 7.02 2.88
N PRO A 112 11.80 6.52 1.90
CA PRO A 112 13.27 6.74 1.80
C PRO A 112 13.78 8.17 1.61
N LEU A 113 12.93 9.19 1.46
CA LEU A 113 13.35 10.58 1.20
C LEU A 113 13.73 11.37 2.47
N LEU A 114 14.36 10.72 3.46
CA LEU A 114 14.46 11.19 4.84
C LEU A 114 15.66 12.07 5.23
N GLU A 115 16.52 12.49 4.29
CA GLU A 115 17.47 13.57 4.59
C GLU A 115 16.87 14.97 4.35
N GLY A 116 15.89 15.30 5.18
CA GLY A 116 15.46 16.68 5.39
C GLY A 116 14.41 17.23 4.41
N LYS A 117 13.18 17.38 4.93
CA LYS A 117 12.12 18.32 4.48
C LYS A 117 11.30 17.97 3.23
N ARG A 118 11.23 16.71 2.76
CA ARG A 118 10.62 16.43 1.45
C ARG A 118 9.26 15.76 1.41
N ASP A 119 8.88 14.90 2.35
CA ASP A 119 7.52 14.29 2.34
C ASP A 119 7.02 13.92 3.75
N VAL A 120 7.56 14.54 4.79
CA VAL A 120 7.21 14.15 6.14
C VAL A 120 5.73 14.38 6.39
N GLY A 121 5.04 13.33 6.80
CA GLY A 121 3.73 13.46 7.39
C GLY A 121 3.83 14.26 8.67
N ILE A 122 3.66 15.59 8.56
CA ILE A 122 3.37 16.42 9.71
C ILE A 122 2.01 15.91 10.22
N ASN A 123 2.05 15.17 11.33
CA ASN A 123 0.84 14.67 11.97
C ASN A 123 0.00 15.87 12.49
N ASP A 124 -1.16 15.58 13.06
CA ASP A 124 -2.11 16.61 13.51
C ASP A 124 -1.54 17.51 14.60
N ALA A 125 -0.50 17.04 15.31
CA ALA A 125 0.21 17.73 16.37
C ALA A 125 1.45 18.51 15.89
N GLY A 126 1.87 18.35 14.64
CA GLY A 126 3.05 19.01 14.10
C GLY A 126 4.30 18.13 14.04
N ASP A 127 4.23 16.87 14.47
CA ASP A 127 5.39 15.99 14.55
C ASP A 127 5.69 15.30 13.23
N VAL A 128 6.97 14.97 13.06
CA VAL A 128 7.54 14.22 11.95
C VAL A 128 7.33 12.71 12.20
N ASP A 129 6.58 12.03 11.35
CA ASP A 129 6.47 10.55 11.33
C ASP A 129 6.98 10.02 9.99
N ASP A 130 7.99 9.16 10.06
CA ASP A 130 8.71 8.55 8.93
C ASP A 130 7.94 7.41 8.26
N HIS A 131 6.90 6.90 8.92
CA HIS A 131 5.99 5.87 8.39
C HIS A 131 4.74 6.47 7.74
N ILE A 132 4.61 7.80 7.70
CA ILE A 132 3.44 8.49 7.16
C ILE A 132 3.87 9.46 6.05
N SER A 133 3.30 9.25 4.86
CA SER A 133 3.37 10.22 3.77
C SER A 133 2.12 11.10 3.76
N VAL A 134 2.29 12.43 3.75
CA VAL A 134 1.18 13.37 3.65
C VAL A 134 1.17 14.06 2.29
N ILE A 135 0.18 13.72 1.48
CA ILE A 135 -0.08 14.36 0.19
C ILE A 135 -0.92 15.62 0.43
N SER A 136 -0.30 16.80 0.24
CA SER A 136 -0.95 18.09 0.50
C SER A 136 -0.54 19.17 -0.48
N SER A 137 -1.49 19.60 -1.33
CA SER A 137 -1.27 20.72 -2.27
C SER A 137 -0.91 22.03 -1.58
N LYS A 138 -1.37 22.26 -0.35
CA LYS A 138 -0.99 23.44 0.45
C LYS A 138 0.46 23.35 0.90
N LEU A 139 0.91 22.18 1.35
CA LEU A 139 2.29 21.94 1.76
C LEU A 139 3.24 22.05 0.56
N THR A 140 2.90 21.40 -0.55
CA THR A 140 3.64 21.48 -1.82
C THR A 140 3.83 22.92 -2.28
N ARG A 141 2.79 23.75 -2.21
CA ARG A 141 2.88 25.18 -2.57
C ARG A 141 3.75 25.97 -1.60
N LYS A 142 3.54 25.79 -0.29
CA LYS A 142 4.30 26.47 0.78
C LYS A 142 5.80 26.18 0.68
N LEU A 143 6.16 24.94 0.33
CA LEU A 143 7.55 24.50 0.18
C LEU A 143 8.11 24.74 -1.22
N HIS A 144 7.35 25.37 -2.13
CA HIS A 144 7.73 25.64 -3.53
C HIS A 144 8.18 24.39 -4.29
N LEU A 145 7.58 23.25 -3.97
CA LEU A 145 7.94 21.95 -4.57
C LEU A 145 7.16 21.66 -5.87
N ALA A 146 6.26 22.56 -6.29
CA ALA A 146 5.34 22.32 -7.41
C ALA A 146 6.02 21.98 -8.75
N SER A 147 7.23 22.49 -9.00
CA SER A 147 8.00 22.17 -10.21
C SER A 147 8.65 20.77 -10.18
N ARG A 148 8.65 20.11 -9.02
CA ARG A 148 9.23 18.77 -8.80
C ARG A 148 8.19 17.67 -8.71
N TYR A 149 6.91 18.01 -8.58
CA TYR A 149 5.83 17.03 -8.56
C TYR A 149 5.22 16.89 -9.96
N THR A 150 5.29 15.70 -10.53
CA THR A 150 4.27 15.26 -11.47
C THR A 150 2.95 15.14 -10.71
N PHE A 151 1.83 15.54 -11.32
CA PHE A 151 0.53 15.31 -10.69
C PHE A 151 0.40 13.82 -10.36
N ALA A 152 -0.16 13.47 -9.20
CA ALA A 152 -0.44 12.06 -8.86
C ALA A 152 -1.30 11.36 -9.94
N SER A 153 -2.03 12.13 -10.74
CA SER A 153 -2.80 11.68 -11.91
C SER A 153 -1.96 11.37 -13.16
N LYS A 154 -0.62 11.53 -13.15
CA LYS A 154 0.25 11.34 -14.33
C LYS A 154 0.66 9.87 -14.59
N GLY A 155 -0.12 8.89 -14.14
CA GLY A 155 0.06 7.51 -14.61
C GLY A 155 -0.56 6.46 -13.70
N TRP A 156 -0.77 5.28 -14.27
CA TRP A 156 -1.09 4.06 -13.53
C TRP A 156 0.18 3.51 -12.89
N HIS A 157 0.10 3.12 -11.62
CA HIS A 157 1.20 2.49 -10.90
C HIS A 157 0.66 1.55 -9.82
N SER A 158 1.55 0.71 -9.31
CA SER A 158 1.42 0.06 -8.00
C SER A 158 2.55 0.58 -7.13
N ASP A 159 2.25 0.84 -5.86
CA ASP A 159 3.20 1.43 -4.92
C ASP A 159 4.40 0.49 -4.69
N MET A 160 5.60 1.10 -4.60
CA MET A 160 6.83 0.46 -4.11
C MET A 160 7.23 -0.88 -4.78
N THR A 161 6.83 -1.10 -6.04
CA THR A 161 7.17 -2.34 -6.79
C THR A 161 8.65 -2.58 -7.07
N PHE A 162 9.51 -1.60 -6.77
CA PHE A 162 10.97 -1.70 -6.91
C PHE A 162 11.68 -2.23 -5.65
N GLU A 163 10.96 -2.40 -4.54
CA GLU A 163 11.50 -2.98 -3.30
C GLU A 163 11.66 -4.49 -3.41
N HIS A 164 12.60 -5.07 -2.64
CA HIS A 164 12.81 -6.52 -2.60
C HIS A 164 11.60 -7.26 -2.04
N VAL A 165 10.96 -6.68 -1.01
CA VAL A 165 9.66 -7.12 -0.49
C VAL A 165 8.68 -5.96 -0.72
N PRO A 166 7.95 -5.96 -1.85
CA PRO A 166 6.98 -4.91 -2.14
C PRO A 166 5.88 -4.86 -1.10
N SER A 167 5.24 -3.69 -0.97
CA SER A 167 4.10 -3.50 -0.07
C SER A 167 2.94 -4.44 -0.44
N ASP A 168 2.38 -5.10 0.57
CA ASP A 168 1.22 -5.99 0.47
C ASP A 168 -0.11 -5.24 0.58
N TYR A 169 -0.16 -4.21 1.42
CA TYR A 169 -1.32 -3.34 1.59
C TYR A 169 -0.91 -1.86 1.68
N ALA A 170 -1.83 -0.98 1.29
CA ALA A 170 -1.75 0.45 1.52
C ALA A 170 -3.05 0.96 2.16
N ILE A 171 -2.93 1.95 3.05
CA ILE A 171 -4.09 2.62 3.66
C ILE A 171 -4.01 4.13 3.44
N LEU A 172 -5.07 4.69 2.86
CA LEU A 172 -5.21 6.12 2.58
C LEU A 172 -6.40 6.69 3.36
N LYS A 173 -6.15 7.71 4.18
CA LYS A 173 -7.20 8.47 4.88
C LYS A 173 -7.33 9.88 4.29
N MET A 174 -8.49 10.18 3.72
CA MET A 174 -8.80 11.52 3.22
C MET A 174 -9.08 12.48 4.37
N ARG A 175 -8.25 13.53 4.53
CA ARG A 175 -8.43 14.56 5.57
C ARG A 175 -9.10 15.83 5.08
N LYS A 176 -8.76 16.25 3.87
CA LYS A 176 -9.36 17.40 3.18
C LYS A 176 -9.51 17.04 1.72
N VAL A 177 -10.72 17.14 1.21
CA VAL A 177 -11.05 16.86 -0.19
C VAL A 177 -11.44 18.17 -0.89
N PRO A 178 -11.10 18.35 -2.18
CA PRO A 178 -11.61 19.47 -2.95
C PRO A 178 -13.13 19.31 -3.19
N PRO A 179 -13.86 20.41 -3.50
CA PRO A 179 -15.29 20.33 -3.78
C PRO A 179 -15.61 19.55 -5.07
N THR A 180 -14.65 19.40 -5.99
CA THR A 180 -14.77 18.63 -7.23
C THR A 180 -13.43 17.98 -7.58
N GLY A 181 -13.48 16.82 -8.23
CA GLY A 181 -12.30 16.04 -8.62
C GLY A 181 -11.48 15.54 -7.42
N GLY A 182 -10.21 15.21 -7.67
CA GLY A 182 -9.32 14.65 -6.65
C GLY A 182 -9.58 13.17 -6.34
N ASP A 183 -10.30 12.49 -7.22
CA ASP A 183 -10.57 11.06 -7.12
C ASP A 183 -9.29 10.25 -7.37
N THR A 184 -9.19 9.14 -6.64
CA THR A 184 -8.23 8.07 -6.95
C THR A 184 -9.00 6.97 -7.68
N ILE A 185 -8.43 6.43 -8.75
CA ILE A 185 -9.03 5.36 -9.55
C ILE A 185 -8.15 4.12 -9.41
N TRP A 186 -8.78 2.96 -9.21
CA TRP A 186 -8.12 1.67 -9.13
C TRP A 186 -8.49 0.80 -10.34
N ALA A 187 -7.57 -0.06 -10.76
CA ALA A 187 -7.78 -1.07 -11.78
C ALA A 187 -7.33 -2.44 -11.27
N SER A 188 -8.07 -3.49 -11.60
CA SER A 188 -7.72 -4.86 -11.21
C SER A 188 -6.72 -5.44 -12.22
N GLY A 189 -5.50 -5.72 -11.76
CA GLY A 189 -4.51 -6.46 -12.53
C GLY A 189 -4.96 -7.91 -12.82
N TYR A 190 -5.68 -8.53 -11.89
CA TYR A 190 -6.23 -9.88 -12.06
C TYR A 190 -7.25 -9.94 -13.21
N GLU A 191 -8.20 -9.01 -13.22
CA GLU A 191 -9.20 -8.94 -14.30
C GLU A 191 -8.57 -8.62 -15.65
N MET A 192 -7.58 -7.73 -15.65
CA MET A 192 -6.84 -7.41 -16.87
C MET A 192 -6.17 -8.67 -17.42
N TYR A 193 -5.55 -9.48 -16.56
CA TYR A 193 -4.92 -10.75 -16.93
C TYR A 193 -5.94 -11.77 -17.42
N ASP A 194 -7.09 -11.94 -16.75
CA ASP A 194 -8.13 -12.88 -17.13
C ASP A 194 -8.76 -12.57 -18.49
N ARG A 195 -8.80 -11.28 -18.87
CA ARG A 195 -9.27 -10.83 -20.19
C ARG A 195 -8.28 -11.04 -21.33
N LEU A 196 -7.01 -11.33 -21.03
CA LEU A 196 -6.02 -11.58 -22.07
C LEU A 196 -6.34 -12.89 -22.80
N SER A 197 -6.24 -12.84 -24.14
CA SER A 197 -6.30 -14.05 -24.95
C SER A 197 -5.20 -15.04 -24.53
N ALA A 198 -5.46 -16.34 -24.68
CA ALA A 198 -4.51 -17.38 -24.28
C ALA A 198 -3.10 -17.22 -24.89
N PRO A 199 -2.93 -16.78 -26.16
CA PRO A 199 -1.60 -16.49 -26.70
C PRO A 199 -0.87 -15.35 -25.97
N TYR A 200 -1.56 -14.25 -25.64
CA TYR A 200 -0.96 -13.12 -24.92
C TYR A 200 -0.59 -13.49 -23.48
N ARG A 201 -1.43 -14.27 -22.78
CA ARG A 201 -1.09 -14.78 -21.44
C ARG A 201 0.20 -15.58 -21.45
N ARG A 202 0.30 -16.58 -22.34
CA ARG A 202 1.52 -17.40 -22.47
C ARG A 202 2.76 -16.56 -22.82
N PHE A 203 2.59 -15.55 -23.67
CA PHE A 203 3.69 -14.64 -24.01
C PHE A 203 4.17 -13.85 -22.79
N LEU A 204 3.25 -13.23 -22.04
CA LEU A 204 3.58 -12.40 -20.88
C LEU A 204 4.07 -13.21 -19.68
N GLU A 205 3.58 -14.42 -19.46
CA GLU A 205 4.07 -15.35 -18.42
C GLU A 205 5.55 -15.72 -18.58
N GLY A 206 6.08 -15.65 -19.81
CA GLY A 206 7.49 -15.88 -20.10
C GLY A 206 8.40 -14.66 -19.91
N LEU A 207 7.85 -13.50 -19.55
CA LEU A 207 8.59 -12.26 -19.40
C LEU A 207 8.83 -11.90 -17.94
N THR A 208 9.91 -11.17 -17.70
CA THR A 208 10.20 -10.51 -16.44
C THR A 208 10.35 -9.01 -16.67
N ALA A 209 10.02 -8.20 -15.66
CA ALA A 209 10.15 -6.76 -15.71
C ALA A 209 11.07 -6.26 -14.60
N LYS A 210 11.94 -5.28 -14.91
CA LYS A 210 12.73 -4.58 -13.91
C LYS A 210 11.99 -3.31 -13.48
N HIS A 211 11.65 -3.24 -12.21
CA HIS A 211 11.06 -2.06 -11.59
C HIS A 211 12.17 -1.27 -10.89
N ALA A 212 12.22 0.04 -11.14
CA ALA A 212 13.24 0.90 -10.55
C ALA A 212 12.69 2.30 -10.31
N ASN A 213 13.13 2.92 -9.22
CA ASN A 213 12.90 4.33 -8.94
C ASN A 213 14.26 5.01 -8.64
N PRO A 214 14.94 5.56 -9.67
CA PRO A 214 16.28 6.13 -9.52
C PRO A 214 16.37 7.25 -8.48
N ASP A 215 15.30 8.03 -8.30
CA ASP A 215 15.27 9.11 -7.31
C ASP A 215 15.31 8.57 -5.88
N PHE A 216 14.62 7.47 -5.60
CA PHE A 216 14.66 6.79 -4.30
C PHE A 216 16.01 6.11 -4.06
N GLN A 217 16.57 5.45 -5.08
CA GLN A 217 17.90 4.86 -5.00
C GLN A 217 18.98 5.91 -4.70
N ALA A 218 18.91 7.07 -5.37
CA ALA A 218 19.83 8.18 -5.15
C ALA A 218 19.63 8.87 -3.79
N ALA A 219 18.44 8.79 -3.19
CA ALA A 219 18.18 9.30 -1.84
C ALA A 219 18.71 8.35 -0.76
N ALA A 220 18.51 7.04 -0.92
CA ALA A 220 18.98 6.03 0.02
C ALA A 220 20.51 5.85 0.05
N ALA A 221 21.21 6.25 -1.03
CA ALA A 221 22.67 6.17 -1.13
C ALA A 221 23.42 7.38 -0.54
N ARG A 222 22.71 8.35 0.06
CA ARG A 222 23.29 9.51 0.74
C ARG A 222 23.41 9.24 2.21
#